data_AF-A0A920TWB1-F1
#
_entry.id   AF-A0A920TWB1-F1
#
_cell.length_a   1.000
_cell.length_b   1.000
_cell.length_c   1.000
_cell.angle_alpha   90.00
_cell.angle_beta   90.00
_cell.angle_gamma   90.00
#
_symmetry.space_group_name_H-M   'P 1'
#
loop_
_entity.id
_entity.type
_entity.pdbx_description
1 polymer ?
#
loop_
_entity_poly.entity_id
_entity_poly.type
_entity_poly.pdbx_seq_one_letter_code
_entity_poly.pdbx_strand_id
1 'polypeptide(L)'
;MGGQANADGKHLTERSAALIVCDLDDIPYIDLRVDAHETAVDELRRIHGLYAPYVEYVRLRSNDPPNTPAQDQWAKDKGLNWTD
;
A
#
# COMPACT_ATOMS: atom_id res chain seq x y z
N MET A 1 3.63 -22.12 -10.47
CA MET A 1 3.73 -21.27 -9.26
C MET A 1 5.00 -20.46 -9.42
N GLY A 2 4.94 -19.13 -9.34
CA GLY A 2 6.15 -18.31 -9.21
C GLY A 2 6.70 -18.40 -7.78
N GLY A 3 7.89 -17.86 -7.53
CA GLY A 3 8.50 -17.82 -6.19
C GLY A 3 9.98 -18.19 -6.18
N GLN A 4 10.58 -18.14 -5.00
CA GLN A 4 11.97 -18.56 -4.79
C GLN A 4 12.00 -20.04 -4.41
N ALA A 5 13.01 -20.76 -4.89
CA ALA A 5 13.27 -22.13 -4.47
C ALA A 5 14.73 -22.24 -3.99
N ASN A 6 15.00 -23.13 -3.04
CA ASN A 6 16.36 -23.47 -2.67
C ASN A 6 17.03 -24.37 -3.73
N ALA A 7 18.30 -24.73 -3.53
CA ALA A 7 19.04 -25.59 -4.45
C ALA A 7 18.40 -26.97 -4.69
N ASP A 8 17.56 -27.44 -3.76
CA ASP A 8 16.86 -28.72 -3.82
C ASP A 8 15.46 -28.61 -4.46
N GLY A 9 15.08 -27.42 -4.96
CA GLY A 9 13.77 -27.17 -5.54
C GLY A 9 12.64 -27.01 -4.51
N LYS A 10 12.95 -26.93 -3.21
CA LYS A 10 11.96 -26.63 -2.17
C LYS A 10 11.55 -25.16 -2.26
N HIS A 11 10.25 -24.91 -2.36
CA HIS A 11 9.68 -23.56 -2.31
C HIS A 11 10.07 -22.85 -1.02
N LEU A 12 10.53 -21.61 -1.15
CA LEU A 12 10.82 -20.71 -0.05
C LEU A 12 9.65 -19.74 0.09
N THR A 13 9.30 -19.41 1.33
CA THR A 13 8.32 -18.37 1.63
C THR A 13 8.75 -17.05 0.97
N GLU A 14 7.77 -16.33 0.45
CA GLU A 14 7.94 -15.03 -0.18
C GLU A 14 8.48 -14.03 0.86
N ARG A 15 9.67 -13.51 0.60
CA ARG A 15 10.34 -12.53 1.48
C ARG A 15 10.04 -11.08 1.15
N SER A 16 9.44 -10.84 -0.01
CA SER A 16 9.03 -9.51 -0.45
C SER A 16 7.75 -9.59 -1.27
N ALA A 17 7.01 -8.49 -1.30
CA ALA A 17 5.78 -8.36 -2.07
C ALA A 17 5.57 -6.90 -2.47
N ALA A 18 4.92 -6.65 -3.61
CA ALA A 18 4.55 -5.30 -4.04
C ALA A 18 3.18 -5.31 -4.71
N LEU A 19 2.44 -4.21 -4.55
CA LEU A 19 1.19 -3.93 -5.24
C LEU A 19 1.28 -2.53 -5.87
N ILE A 20 1.27 -2.49 -7.20
CA ILE A 20 1.25 -1.25 -7.97
C ILE A 20 -0.03 -1.24 -8.80
N VAL A 21 -0.89 -0.25 -8.56
CA VAL A 21 -2.13 -0.02 -9.31
C VAL A 21 -1.99 1.32 -10.02
N CYS A 22 -1.98 1.28 -11.35
CA CYS A 22 -1.93 2.46 -12.20
C CYS A 22 -3.28 2.67 -12.89
N ASP A 23 -3.59 3.93 -13.21
CA ASP A 23 -4.68 4.33 -14.11
C ASP A 23 -4.07 5.13 -15.28
N LEU A 24 -4.89 5.77 -16.11
CA LEU A 24 -4.44 6.65 -17.20
C LEU A 24 -3.69 7.91 -16.73
N ASP A 25 -3.70 8.20 -15.43
CA ASP A 25 -2.97 9.30 -14.80
C ASP A 25 -1.48 8.96 -14.59
N ASP A 26 -0.60 9.96 -14.60
CA ASP A 26 0.86 9.80 -14.41
C ASP A 26 1.28 9.33 -12.98
N ILE A 27 0.34 9.34 -12.02
CA ILE A 27 0.60 9.00 -10.61
C ILE A 27 -0.15 7.71 -10.25
N PRO A 28 0.54 6.65 -9.79
CA PRO A 28 -0.11 5.40 -9.41
C PRO A 28 -1.10 5.60 -8.26
N TYR A 29 -2.25 4.96 -8.38
CA TYR A 29 -3.34 4.94 -7.40
C TYR A 29 -2.88 4.30 -6.08
N ILE A 30 -2.07 3.25 -6.19
CA ILE A 30 -1.48 2.50 -5.08
C ILE A 30 -0.07 2.08 -5.51
N ASP A 31 0.94 2.40 -4.71
CA ASP A 31 2.29 1.82 -4.80
C ASP A 31 2.72 1.41 -3.39
N LEU A 32 2.54 0.13 -3.09
CA LEU A 32 2.84 -0.46 -1.78
C LEU A 32 3.87 -1.55 -1.93
N ARG A 33 4.85 -1.55 -1.02
CA ARG A 33 5.98 -2.49 -1.06
C ARG A 33 6.25 -3.01 0.34
N VAL A 34 6.50 -4.31 0.42
CA VAL A 34 7.11 -4.99 1.54
C VAL A 34 8.41 -5.57 1.02
N ASP A 35 9.52 -4.89 1.29
CA ASP A 35 10.81 -5.26 0.71
C ASP A 35 11.50 -6.43 1.46
N ALA A 36 11.18 -6.62 2.74
CA ALA A 36 11.69 -7.71 3.56
C ALA A 36 10.75 -8.05 4.73
N HIS A 37 10.05 -9.18 4.67
CA HIS A 37 9.24 -9.71 5.77
C HIS A 37 9.06 -11.23 5.65
N GLU A 38 8.93 -11.95 6.78
CA GLU A 38 8.74 -13.41 6.78
C GLU A 38 7.39 -13.83 6.21
N THR A 39 6.39 -12.95 6.34
CA THR A 39 5.03 -13.11 5.79
C THR A 39 4.70 -11.96 4.83
N ALA A 40 5.57 -11.69 3.85
CA ALA A 40 5.50 -10.47 3.03
C ALA A 40 4.14 -10.23 2.36
N VAL A 41 3.45 -11.29 1.95
CA VAL A 41 2.11 -11.19 1.34
C VAL A 41 1.04 -10.78 2.36
N ASP A 42 1.07 -11.34 3.56
CA ASP A 42 0.12 -11.00 4.62
C ASP A 42 0.36 -9.57 5.12
N GLU A 43 1.62 -9.16 5.22
CA GLU A 43 1.98 -7.80 5.60
C GLU A 43 1.56 -6.79 4.53
N LEU A 44 1.75 -7.11 3.24
CA LEU A 44 1.26 -6.26 2.16
C LEU A 44 -0.27 -6.13 2.20
N ARG A 45 -0.98 -7.21 2.55
CA ARG A 45 -2.44 -7.19 2.73
C ARG A 45 -2.86 -6.28 3.88
N ARG A 46 -2.14 -6.32 5.01
CA ARG A 46 -2.38 -5.43 6.16
C ARG A 46 -2.19 -3.97 5.77
N ILE A 47 -1.05 -3.63 5.17
CA ILE A 47 -0.73 -2.26 4.72
C ILE A 47 -1.75 -1.79 3.67
N HIS A 48 -2.14 -2.65 2.74
CA HIS A 48 -3.20 -2.33 1.77
C HIS A 48 -4.53 -1.97 2.47
N GLY A 49 -4.92 -2.71 3.51
CA GLY A 49 -6.13 -2.41 4.30
C GLY A 49 -6.07 -1.04 4.98
N LEU A 50 -4.89 -0.64 5.46
CA LEU A 50 -4.66 0.69 6.06
C LEU A 50 -4.64 1.80 5.01
N TYR A 51 -3.99 1.58 3.87
CA TYR A 51 -3.76 2.60 2.85
C TYR A 51 -4.93 2.81 1.90
N ALA A 52 -5.67 1.75 1.53
CA ALA A 52 -6.73 1.82 0.51
C ALA A 52 -7.78 2.91 0.79
N PRO A 53 -8.23 3.15 2.04
CA PRO A 53 -9.15 4.26 2.35
C PRO A 53 -8.53 5.66 2.11
N TYR A 54 -7.21 5.80 2.18
CA TYR A 54 -6.48 7.07 2.06
C TYR A 54 -6.14 7.44 0.61
N VAL A 55 -6.43 6.58 -0.35
CA VAL A 55 -6.22 6.84 -1.78
C VAL A 55 -6.91 8.15 -2.22
N GLU A 56 -8.12 8.42 -1.73
CA GLU A 56 -8.84 9.67 -1.98
C GLU A 56 -8.05 10.88 -1.47
N TYR A 57 -7.53 10.79 -0.24
CA TYR A 57 -6.72 11.85 0.37
C TYR A 57 -5.46 12.15 -0.43
N VAL A 58 -4.73 11.09 -0.84
CA VAL A 58 -3.51 11.24 -1.63
C VAL A 58 -3.81 11.93 -2.96
N ARG A 59 -4.94 11.60 -3.61
CA ARG A 59 -5.38 12.28 -4.83
C ARG A 59 -5.74 13.75 -4.60
N LEU A 60 -6.50 14.05 -3.56
CA LEU A 60 -6.84 15.44 -3.20
C LEU A 60 -5.56 16.26 -2.97
N ARG A 61 -4.64 15.73 -2.17
CA ARG A 61 -3.38 16.39 -1.84
C ARG A 61 -2.50 16.61 -3.07
N SER A 62 -2.46 15.67 -4.01
CA SER A 62 -1.71 15.81 -5.25
C SER A 62 -2.32 16.84 -6.20
N ASN A 63 -3.66 16.89 -6.29
CA ASN A 63 -4.37 17.74 -7.25
C ASN A 63 -4.57 19.18 -6.76
N ASP A 64 -4.82 19.39 -5.46
CA ASP A 64 -5.05 20.70 -4.86
C ASP A 64 -4.42 20.80 -3.45
N PRO A 65 -3.07 20.83 -3.37
CA PRO A 65 -2.38 20.89 -2.08
C PRO A 65 -2.81 22.07 -1.19
N PRO A 66 -3.00 23.31 -1.69
CA PRO A 66 -3.37 24.45 -0.85
C PRO A 66 -4.73 24.32 -0.16
N ASN A 67 -5.70 23.63 -0.77
CA ASN A 67 -7.05 23.47 -0.20
C ASN A 67 -7.28 22.09 0.45
N THR A 68 -6.27 21.21 0.43
CA THR A 68 -6.39 19.90 1.06
C THR A 68 -6.16 20.02 2.57
N PRO A 69 -7.09 19.53 3.42
CA PRO A 69 -6.90 19.52 4.87
C PRO A 69 -5.68 18.69 5.29
N ALA A 70 -5.21 18.90 6.52
CA ALA A 70 -4.23 18.00 7.13
C ALA A 70 -4.78 16.56 7.18
N GLN A 71 -3.92 15.56 7.01
CA GLN A 71 -4.31 14.16 6.84
C GLN A 71 -5.09 13.62 8.05
N ASP A 72 -4.68 14.01 9.25
CA ASP A 72 -5.31 13.64 10.51
C ASP A 72 -6.73 14.20 10.62
N GLN A 73 -6.92 15.47 10.25
CA GLN A 73 -8.23 16.10 10.21
C GLN A 73 -9.13 15.45 9.15
N TRP A 74 -8.61 15.22 7.95
CA TRP A 74 -9.34 14.53 6.88
C TRP A 74 -9.77 13.12 7.30
N ALA A 75 -8.86 12.36 7.91
CA ALA A 75 -9.13 11.01 8.39
C ALA A 75 -10.23 11.01 9.45
N LYS A 76 -10.13 11.93 10.42
CA LYS A 76 -11.13 12.10 11.47
C LYS A 76 -12.52 12.39 10.89
N ASP A 77 -12.61 13.28 9.90
CA ASP A 77 -13.87 13.63 9.23
C ASP A 77 -14.48 12.44 8.46
N LYS A 78 -13.64 11.53 7.98
CA LYS A 78 -14.04 10.28 7.31
C LYS A 78 -14.28 9.11 8.28
N GLY A 79 -14.09 9.31 9.60
CA GLY A 79 -14.16 8.23 10.59
C GLY A 79 -13.05 7.19 10.45
N LEU A 80 -11.94 7.54 9.80
CA LEU A 80 -10.76 6.70 9.65
C LEU A 80 -9.78 6.93 10.79
N ASN A 81 -9.09 5.86 11.20
CA ASN A 81 -8.04 5.93 12.19
C ASN A 81 -6.76 5.31 11.62
N TRP A 82 -5.69 6.08 11.56
CA TRP A 82 -4.36 5.56 11.19
C TRP A 82 -3.72 4.98 12.46
N THR A 83 -4.16 3.80 12.86
CA THR A 83 -3.57 3.04 13.96
C THR A 83 -3.18 1.66 13.45
N ASP A 84 -1.91 1.31 13.66
CA ASP A 84 -1.35 -0.03 13.44
C ASP A 84 -1.91 -1.06 14.43
#